data_AF-A0A2X1PRK7-F1
#
_entry.id   AF-A0A2X1PRK7-F1
#
_cell.length_a   1.000
_cell.length_b   1.000
_cell.length_c   1.000
_cell.angle_alpha   90.00
_cell.angle_beta   90.00
_cell.angle_gamma   90.00
#
_symmetry.space_group_name_H-M   'P 1'
#
loop_
_entity.id
_entity.type
_entity.pdbx_description
1 polymer ?
#
loop_
_entity_poly.entity_id
_entity_poly.type
_entity_poly.pdbx_seq_one_letter_code
_entity_poly.pdbx_strand_id
1 'polypeptide(L)'
;MGMLATVMNGLAMRDSLFRADVNAKLMSAFQLNGICDTYNWSEAIKMLREKRVVIFSAGTGNPFFTTDSTACLRGIEIEADVVLKSD
;
A
#
# COMPACT_ATOMS: atom_id res chain seq x y z
N MET A 1 7.15 12.26 -10.08
CA MET A 1 6.92 11.09 -10.96
C MET A 1 6.88 9.76 -10.19
N GLY A 2 7.79 9.49 -9.25
CA GLY A 2 7.82 8.20 -8.52
C GLY A 2 6.53 7.79 -7.78
N MET A 3 5.83 8.73 -7.13
CA MET A 3 4.60 8.39 -6.38
C MET A 3 3.45 7.87 -7.24
N LEU A 4 3.26 8.41 -8.46
CA LEU A 4 2.25 7.87 -9.38
C LEU A 4 2.70 6.54 -9.99
N ALA A 5 4.00 6.35 -10.18
CA ALA A 5 4.54 5.07 -10.64
C ALA A 5 4.25 3.94 -9.64
N THR A 6 4.33 4.20 -8.33
CA THR A 6 3.97 3.19 -7.32
C THR A 6 2.46 2.90 -7.29
N VAL A 7 1.60 3.88 -7.63
CA VAL A 7 0.16 3.63 -7.81
C VAL A 7 -0.10 2.72 -9.02
N MET A 8 0.55 2.99 -10.16
CA MET A 8 0.43 2.13 -11.35
C MET A 8 0.90 0.70 -11.06
N ASN A 9 2.04 0.54 -10.39
CA ASN A 9 2.55 -0.76 -9.97
C ASN A 9 1.57 -1.44 -8.99
N GLY A 10 1.00 -0.68 -8.06
CA GLY A 10 0.01 -1.19 -7.12
C GLY A 10 -1.27 -1.69 -7.79
N LEU A 11 -1.74 -1.01 -8.84
CA LEU A 11 -2.88 -1.47 -9.65
C LEU A 11 -2.57 -2.77 -10.38
N ALA A 12 -1.39 -2.86 -11.00
CA ALA A 12 -0.94 -4.08 -11.69
C ALA A 12 -0.79 -5.26 -10.71
N MET A 13 -0.24 -5.02 -9.52
CA MET A 13 -0.10 -6.01 -8.47
C MET A 13 -1.46 -6.47 -7.93
N ARG A 14 -2.39 -5.53 -7.69
CA ARG A 14 -3.76 -5.86 -7.27
C ARG A 14 -4.47 -6.74 -8.31
N ASP A 15 -4.36 -6.39 -9.59
CA ASP A 15 -4.96 -7.19 -10.68
C ASP A 15 -4.34 -8.59 -10.75
N SER A 16 -3.02 -8.69 -10.60
CA SER A 16 -2.31 -9.98 -10.57
C SER A 16 -2.75 -10.85 -9.39
N LEU A 17 -2.91 -10.27 -8.21
CA LEU A 17 -3.42 -10.98 -7.02
C LEU A 17 -4.87 -11.42 -7.20
N PHE A 18 -5.71 -10.56 -7.78
CA PHE A 18 -7.09 -10.89 -8.08
C PHE A 18 -7.21 -12.08 -9.04
N ARG A 19 -6.38 -12.12 -10.10
CA ARG A 19 -6.31 -13.27 -11.03
C ARG A 19 -5.82 -14.55 -10.36
N ALA A 20 -5.11 -14.45 -9.24
CA ALA A 20 -4.64 -15.57 -8.43
C ALA A 20 -5.61 -15.92 -7.28
N ASP A 21 -6.85 -15.39 -7.29
CA ASP A 21 -7.87 -15.58 -6.24
C ASP A 21 -7.44 -15.05 -4.85
N VAL A 22 -6.54 -14.06 -4.83
CA VAL A 22 -6.09 -13.39 -3.61
C VAL A 22 -6.78 -12.04 -3.47
N ASN A 23 -7.57 -11.90 -2.40
CA ASN A 23 -8.22 -10.64 -2.06
C ASN A 23 -7.18 -9.59 -1.64
N ALA A 24 -7.06 -8.54 -2.45
CA ALA A 24 -6.13 -7.43 -2.22
C ALA A 24 -6.83 -6.06 -2.33
N LYS A 25 -6.44 -5.12 -1.46
CA LYS A 25 -6.91 -3.72 -1.48
C LYS A 25 -5.74 -2.78 -1.70
N LEU A 26 -5.88 -1.85 -2.64
CA LEU A 26 -4.89 -0.81 -2.94
C LEU A 26 -5.27 0.49 -2.23
N MET A 27 -4.35 1.02 -1.44
CA MET A 27 -4.49 2.28 -0.72
C MET A 27 -3.38 3.26 -1.11
N SER A 28 -3.74 4.50 -1.43
CA SER A 28 -2.81 5.57 -1.77
C SER A 28 -2.66 6.58 -0.63
N ALA A 29 -1.46 7.09 -0.43
CA ALA A 29 -1.19 8.14 0.56
C ALA A 29 -1.94 9.46 0.30
N PHE A 30 -2.37 9.72 -0.94
CA PHE A 30 -3.24 10.85 -1.29
C PHE A 30 -4.44 10.39 -2.11
N GLN A 31 -5.48 11.22 -2.13
CA GLN A 31 -6.77 10.89 -2.72
C GLN A 31 -6.70 10.77 -4.25
N LEU A 32 -7.16 9.62 -4.77
CA LEU A 32 -7.25 9.29 -6.19
C LEU A 32 -8.62 8.68 -6.49
N ASN A 33 -9.65 9.54 -6.51
CA ASN A 33 -11.04 9.14 -6.66
C ASN A 33 -11.25 8.31 -7.94
N GLY A 34 -11.95 7.18 -7.79
CA GLY A 34 -12.25 6.25 -8.89
C GLY A 34 -11.10 5.31 -9.27
N ILE A 35 -9.90 5.46 -8.70
CA ILE A 35 -8.73 4.62 -9.02
C ILE A 35 -8.41 3.67 -7.87
N CYS A 36 -8.24 4.21 -6.67
CA CYS A 36 -7.92 3.44 -5.47
C CYS A 36 -8.39 4.16 -4.21
N ASP A 37 -8.46 3.41 -3.11
CA ASP A 37 -8.86 3.97 -1.83
C ASP A 37 -7.77 4.91 -1.28
N THR A 38 -8.17 5.93 -0.53
CA THR A 38 -7.21 6.73 0.24
C THR A 38 -6.82 5.96 1.48
N TYR A 39 -5.54 5.97 1.84
CA TYR A 39 -5.06 5.27 3.02
C TYR A 39 -5.85 5.68 4.27
N ASN A 40 -6.43 4.67 4.91
CA ASN A 40 -7.08 4.78 6.20
C ASN A 40 -6.53 3.66 7.07
N TRP A 41 -5.87 4.04 8.18
CA TRP A 41 -5.24 3.10 9.10
C TRP A 41 -6.20 2.05 9.64
N SER A 42 -7.39 2.48 10.10
CA SER A 42 -8.40 1.58 10.69
C SER A 42 -8.90 0.57 9.67
N GLU A 43 -9.10 1.00 8.41
CA GLU A 43 -9.48 0.09 7.34
C GLU A 43 -8.35 -0.87 6.96
N ALA A 44 -7.10 -0.41 6.91
CA ALA A 44 -5.95 -1.26 6.63
C ALA A 44 -5.82 -2.38 7.67
N ILE A 45 -5.89 -2.05 8.97
CA ILE A 45 -5.89 -3.02 10.06
C ILE A 45 -7.05 -4.01 9.94
N LYS A 46 -8.27 -3.54 9.63
CA LYS A 46 -9.43 -4.42 9.41
C LYS A 46 -9.17 -5.42 8.29
N MET A 47 -8.66 -4.97 7.14
CA MET A 47 -8.37 -5.83 5.99
C MET A 47 -7.30 -6.87 6.33
N LEU A 48 -6.25 -6.48 7.06
CA LEU A 48 -5.20 -7.39 7.51
C LEU A 48 -5.74 -8.46 8.48
N ARG A 49 -6.62 -8.08 9.42
CA ARG A 49 -7.30 -9.02 10.33
C ARG A 49 -8.21 -10.00 9.59
N GLU A 50 -8.81 -9.57 8.49
CA GLU A 50 -9.58 -10.43 7.58
C GLU A 50 -8.70 -11.30 6.65
N LYS A 51 -7.38 -11.34 6.88
CA LYS A 51 -6.39 -12.07 6.07
C LYS A 51 -6.36 -11.64 4.60
N ARG A 52 -6.64 -10.36 4.33
CA ARG A 52 -6.51 -9.77 2.99
C ARG A 52 -5.18 -9.06 2.83
N VAL A 53 -4.71 -9.00 1.60
CA VAL A 53 -3.50 -8.25 1.25
C VAL A 53 -3.84 -6.75 1.17
N VAL A 54 -3.01 -5.90 1.77
CA VAL A 54 -3.10 -4.45 1.62
C VAL A 54 -1.86 -3.95 0.90
N ILE A 55 -2.07 -3.23 -0.20
CA ILE A 55 -1.01 -2.63 -1.01
C ILE A 55 -1.00 -1.14 -0.71
N PHE A 56 0.10 -0.64 -0.15
CA PHE A 56 0.30 0.80 0.04
C PHE A 56 1.04 1.41 -1.14
N SER A 57 0.55 2.54 -1.63
CA SER A 57 1.10 3.25 -2.78
C SER A 57 1.22 4.75 -2.51
N ALA A 58 1.83 5.48 -3.44
CA ALA A 58 2.12 6.91 -3.33
C ALA A 58 3.07 7.30 -2.19
N GLY A 59 3.83 6.35 -1.63
CA GLY A 59 4.85 6.65 -0.61
C GLY A 59 4.22 7.17 0.69
N THR A 60 4.85 8.19 1.28
CA THR A 60 4.29 8.95 2.41
C THR A 60 3.33 10.05 1.96
N GLY A 61 3.14 10.25 0.65
CA GLY A 61 2.42 11.38 0.07
C GLY A 61 3.21 12.69 0.03
N ASN A 62 4.44 12.69 0.58
CA ASN A 62 5.29 13.87 0.66
C ASN A 62 6.55 13.72 -0.22
N PRO A 63 7.03 14.82 -0.84
CA PRO A 63 8.30 14.79 -1.56
C PRO A 63 9.48 14.55 -0.61
N PHE A 64 10.63 14.14 -1.16
CA PHE A 64 11.89 13.89 -0.45
C PHE A 64 11.94 12.66 0.46
N PHE A 65 10.89 11.84 0.50
CA PHE A 65 10.90 10.54 1.17
C PHE A 65 11.19 9.40 0.20
N THR A 66 11.82 8.34 0.69
CA THR A 66 12.08 7.11 -0.06
C THR A 66 11.01 6.05 0.19
N THR A 67 10.98 5.02 -0.65
CA THR A 67 10.12 3.86 -0.44
C THR A 67 10.47 3.13 0.87
N ASP A 68 11.74 3.11 1.28
CA ASP A 68 12.16 2.54 2.56
C ASP A 68 11.56 3.29 3.75
N SER A 69 11.60 4.63 3.73
CA SER A 69 10.96 5.43 4.79
C SER A 69 9.45 5.17 4.85
N THR A 70 8.82 4.96 3.68
CA THR A 70 7.40 4.61 3.61
C THR A 70 7.14 3.22 4.19
N ALA A 71 7.97 2.23 3.85
CA ALA A 71 7.83 0.86 4.35
C ALA A 71 7.97 0.82 5.87
N CYS A 72 8.93 1.55 6.44
CA CYS A 72 9.07 1.70 7.88
C CYS A 72 7.86 2.39 8.52
N LEU A 73 7.40 3.52 7.95
CA LEU A 73 6.23 4.24 8.46
C LEU A 73 4.98 3.36 8.48
N ARG A 74 4.65 2.72 7.35
CA ARG A 74 3.48 1.85 7.26
C ARG A 74 3.62 0.61 8.14
N GLY A 75 4.81 0.03 8.23
CA GLY A 75 5.09 -1.09 9.12
C GLY A 75 4.82 -0.74 10.59
N ILE A 76 5.28 0.42 11.05
CA ILE A 76 4.99 0.91 12.41
C ILE A 76 3.49 1.14 12.60
N GLU A 77 2.84 1.82 11.66
CA GLU A 77 1.41 2.12 11.76
C GLU A 77 0.57 0.84 11.85
N ILE A 78 0.85 -0.17 11.04
CA ILE A 78 0.09 -1.43 11.06
C ILE A 78 0.55 -2.42 12.13
N GLU A 79 1.51 -2.03 12.98
CA GLU A 79 2.12 -2.88 14.00
C GLU A 79 2.70 -4.18 13.41
N ALA A 80 3.36 -4.08 12.25
CA ALA A 80 4.01 -5.23 11.63
C ALA A 80 5.18 -5.73 12.47
N ASP A 81 5.29 -7.05 12.64
CA ASP A 81 6.39 -7.69 13.36
C ASP A 81 7.76 -7.46 12.69
N VAL A 82 7.77 -7.36 11.35
CA VAL A 82 8.99 -7.19 10.56
C VAL A 82 8.71 -6.46 9.24
N VAL A 83 9.68 -5.68 8.79
CA VAL A 83 9.73 -5.11 7.43
C VAL A 83 10.77 -5.89 6.63
N LEU A 84 10.32 -6.57 5.57
CA LEU A 84 11.20 -7.28 4.65
C LEU A 84 11.65 -6.34 3.54
N LYS A 85 12.96 -6.13 3.43
CA LYS A 85 13.58 -5.31 2.38
C LYS A 85 14.57 -6.15 1.58
N SER A 86 14.47 -6.07 0.25
CA SER A 86 15.51 -6.57 -0.67
C SER A 86 16.34 -5.38 -1.12
N ASP A 87 17.66 -5.59 -1.21
CA ASP A 87 18.58 -4.66 -1.85
C ASP A 87 18.52 -4.78 -3.39
#